data_AF-A0A356MPI7-F1
#
_entry.id   AF-A0A356MPI7-F1
#
_cell.length_a   1.000
_cell.length_b   1.000
_cell.length_c   1.000
_cell.angle_alpha   90.00
_cell.angle_beta   90.00
_cell.angle_gamma   90.00
#
_symmetry.space_group_name_H-M   'P 1'
#
loop_
_entity.id
_entity.type
_entity.pdbx_description
1 polymer ?
#
loop_
_entity_poly.entity_id
_entity_poly.type
_entity_poly.pdbx_seq_one_letter_code
_entity_poly.pdbx_strand_id
1 'polypeptide(L)'
;EERYGALLDGLFYIIYIVGIACSAAAVLFGLGFLAVKLINDSKSVTGTLVGFAAFVVIGLLSFFVLADDTVLRAYEASGIQVSAGESLFAGGGLYFVYLLGGLSVLTIVVAEIRGVLK
;
A
#
# COMPACT_ATOMS: atom_id res chain seq x y z
N GLU A 1 6.73 18.15 -27.37
CA GLU A 1 6.82 16.90 -26.60
C GLU A 1 7.81 16.94 -25.44
N GLU A 2 9.03 17.47 -25.59
CA GLU A 2 10.06 17.49 -24.52
C GLU A 2 9.60 18.11 -23.18
N ARG A 3 8.81 19.20 -23.22
CA ARG A 3 8.30 19.86 -22.01
C ARG A 3 7.23 19.05 -21.26
N TYR A 4 6.55 18.14 -21.95
CA TYR A 4 5.49 17.31 -21.37
C TYR A 4 6.09 16.11 -20.62
N GLY A 5 7.14 15.50 -21.17
CA GLY A 5 7.91 14.45 -20.49
C GLY A 5 8.52 14.92 -19.18
N ALA A 6 9.15 16.11 -19.16
CA ALA A 6 9.74 16.66 -17.94
C ALA A 6 8.72 16.98 -16.82
N LEU A 7 7.49 17.37 -17.19
CA LEU A 7 6.41 17.61 -16.22
C LEU A 7 5.87 16.30 -15.64
N LEU A 8 5.75 15.26 -16.47
CA LEU A 8 5.34 13.91 -16.05
C LEU A 8 6.39 13.28 -15.12
N ASP A 9 7.67 13.47 -15.43
CA ASP A 9 8.78 12.97 -14.62
C ASP A 9 8.84 13.65 -13.25
N GLY A 10 8.67 14.98 -13.21
CA GLY A 10 8.55 15.72 -11.95
C GLY A 10 7.35 15.31 -11.11
N LEU A 11 6.19 15.06 -11.74
CA LEU A 11 4.99 14.58 -11.06
C LEU A 11 5.21 13.17 -10.48
N PHE A 12 5.84 12.27 -11.24
CA PHE A 12 6.15 10.92 -10.80
C PHE A 12 7.03 10.94 -9.54
N TYR A 13 8.10 11.74 -9.55
CA TYR A 13 9.03 11.81 -8.42
C TYR A 13 8.41 12.41 -7.16
N ILE A 14 7.51 13.39 -7.30
CA ILE A 14 6.73 13.92 -6.16
C ILE A 14 5.88 12.81 -5.55
N ILE A 15 5.11 12.08 -6.39
CA ILE A 15 4.26 10.99 -5.90
C ILE A 15 5.09 9.89 -5.26
N TYR A 16 6.26 9.57 -5.82
CA TYR A 16 7.18 8.58 -5.28
C TYR A 16 7.69 8.96 -3.88
N ILE A 17 8.20 10.19 -3.70
CA ILE A 17 8.67 10.68 -2.40
C ILE A 17 7.53 10.72 -1.38
N VAL A 18 6.36 11.26 -1.77
CA VAL A 18 5.19 11.34 -0.88
C VAL A 18 4.72 9.94 -0.49
N GLY A 19 4.73 8.99 -1.44
CA GLY A 19 4.41 7.59 -1.21
C GLY A 19 5.33 6.97 -0.15
N ILE A 20 6.65 7.18 -0.26
CA ILE A 20 7.62 6.72 0.74
C ILE A 20 7.35 7.35 2.11
N ALA A 21 7.13 8.67 2.15
CA ALA A 21 6.87 9.39 3.40
C ALA A 21 5.59 8.91 4.09
N CYS A 22 4.50 8.72 3.33
CA CYS A 22 3.24 8.18 3.85
C CYS A 22 3.40 6.74 4.33
N SER A 23 4.15 5.91 3.60
CA SER A 23 4.44 4.52 3.99
C SER A 23 5.22 4.47 5.31
N ALA A 24 6.26 5.29 5.43
CA ALA A 24 7.05 5.41 6.67
C ALA A 24 6.18 5.88 7.84
N ALA A 25 5.34 6.90 7.64
CA ALA A 25 4.41 7.36 8.65
C ALA A 25 3.44 6.26 9.09
N ALA A 26 2.84 5.53 8.15
CA ALA A 26 1.92 4.43 8.46
C ALA A 26 2.57 3.35 9.33
N VAL A 27 3.82 2.98 9.03
CA VAL A 27 4.59 2.02 9.83
C VAL A 27 4.92 2.58 11.21
N LEU A 28 5.41 3.83 11.30
CA LEU A 28 5.77 4.47 12.56
C LEU A 28 4.56 4.63 13.48
N PHE A 29 3.43 5.09 12.96
CA PHE A 29 2.18 5.20 13.73
C PHE A 29 1.65 3.83 14.12
N GLY A 30 1.66 2.85 13.21
CA GLY A 30 1.22 1.48 13.50
C GLY A 30 2.03 0.84 14.63
N LEU A 31 3.36 0.90 14.55
CA LEU A 31 4.26 0.36 15.57
C LEU A 31 4.19 1.15 16.89
N GLY A 32 4.12 2.48 16.81
CA GLY A 32 3.99 3.34 17.99
C GLY A 32 2.70 3.03 18.75
N PHE A 33 1.59 2.89 18.04
CA PHE A 33 0.30 2.56 18.65
C PHE A 33 0.29 1.14 19.23
N LEU A 34 0.90 0.17 18.53
CA LEU A 34 1.09 -1.19 19.03
C LEU A 34 1.89 -1.19 20.34
N ALA A 35 3.01 -0.45 20.39
CA ALA A 35 3.87 -0.37 21.57
C ALA A 35 3.14 0.25 22.77
N VAL A 36 2.45 1.38 22.56
CA VAL A 36 1.64 2.03 23.61
C VAL A 36 0.56 1.09 24.13
N LYS A 37 -0.11 0.36 23.24
CA LYS A 37 -1.18 -0.58 23.62
C LYS A 37 -0.64 -1.82 24.36
N LEU A 38 0.56 -2.29 24.00
CA LEU A 38 1.25 -3.38 24.68
C LEU A 38 1.62 -3.01 26.12
N ILE A 39 2.06 -1.77 26.34
CA ILE A 39 2.46 -1.26 27.66
C ILE A 39 1.23 -1.04 28.56
N ASN A 40 0.16 -0.45 28.02
CA ASN A 40 -0.98 -0.01 28.82
C ASN A 40 -2.06 -1.08 29.00
N ASP A 41 -2.27 -1.98 28.02
CA ASP A 41 -3.41 -2.90 28.09
C ASP A 41 -3.21 -4.16 27.20
N SER A 42 -2.33 -5.05 27.65
CA SER A 42 -1.89 -6.24 26.89
C SER A 42 -3.02 -7.21 26.52
N LYS A 43 -4.13 -7.25 27.28
CA LYS A 43 -5.30 -8.10 26.97
C LYS A 43 -6.09 -7.62 25.74
N SER A 44 -5.97 -6.36 25.35
CA SER A 44 -6.69 -5.74 24.22
C SER A 44 -5.88 -5.70 22.91
N VAL A 45 -4.63 -6.17 22.94
CA VAL A 45 -3.69 -6.06 21.83
C VAL A 45 -3.99 -7.01 20.67
N THR A 46 -4.63 -8.16 20.93
CA THR A 46 -4.82 -9.22 19.93
C THR A 46 -5.46 -8.72 18.63
N GLY A 47 -6.49 -7.88 18.70
CA GLY A 47 -7.13 -7.33 17.50
C GLY A 47 -6.23 -6.40 16.69
N THR A 48 -5.42 -5.57 17.37
CA THR A 48 -4.44 -4.68 16.73
C THR A 48 -3.30 -5.49 16.11
N LEU A 49 -2.86 -6.54 16.79
CA LEU A 49 -1.78 -7.41 16.33
C LEU A 49 -2.19 -8.21 15.09
N VAL A 50 -3.43 -8.72 15.08
CA VAL A 50 -4.02 -9.39 13.91
C VAL A 50 -4.18 -8.41 12.74
N GLY A 51 -4.68 -7.20 12.98
CA GLY A 51 -4.79 -6.17 11.94
C GLY A 51 -3.44 -5.80 11.34
N PHE A 52 -2.43 -5.58 12.19
CA PHE A 52 -1.06 -5.27 11.75
C PHE A 52 -0.43 -6.45 10.98
N ALA A 53 -0.60 -7.68 11.48
CA ALA A 53 -0.10 -8.87 10.79
C ALA A 53 -0.75 -9.05 9.41
N ALA A 54 -2.06 -8.86 9.30
CA ALA A 54 -2.77 -8.90 8.03
C ALA A 54 -2.27 -7.82 7.07
N PHE A 55 -2.08 -6.59 7.55
CA PHE A 55 -1.51 -5.48 6.76
C PHE A 55 -0.12 -5.82 6.20
N VAL A 56 0.77 -6.36 7.04
CA VAL A 56 2.13 -6.77 6.62
C VAL A 56 2.07 -7.90 5.60
N VAL A 57 1.27 -8.94 5.83
CA VAL A 57 1.13 -10.08 4.90
C VAL A 57 0.60 -9.62 3.54
N ILE A 58 -0.42 -8.77 3.52
CA ILE A 58 -0.96 -8.22 2.26
C ILE A 58 0.09 -7.36 1.55
N GLY A 59 0.88 -6.59 2.29
CA GLY A 59 2.00 -5.83 1.74
C GLY A 59 3.03 -6.73 1.09
N LEU A 60 3.47 -7.79 1.79
CA LEU A 60 4.42 -8.75 1.24
C LEU A 60 3.89 -9.45 -0.02
N LEU A 61 2.64 -9.89 -0.01
CA LEU A 61 2.03 -10.51 -1.20
C LEU A 61 1.95 -9.52 -2.38
N SER A 62 1.62 -8.26 -2.10
CA SER A 62 1.49 -7.24 -3.14
C SER A 62 2.83 -6.94 -3.82
N PHE A 63 3.91 -6.79 -3.04
CA PHE A 63 5.21 -6.37 -3.55
C PHE A 63 6.11 -7.53 -4.03
N PHE A 64 5.96 -8.74 -3.49
CA PHE A 64 6.85 -9.86 -3.81
C PHE A 64 6.20 -10.99 -4.63
N VAL A 65 4.86 -11.04 -4.71
CA VAL A 65 4.15 -12.10 -5.44
C VAL A 65 3.37 -11.55 -6.62
N LEU A 66 2.69 -10.41 -6.44
CA LEU A 66 1.79 -9.85 -7.45
C LEU A 66 2.43 -8.75 -8.32
N ALA A 67 3.35 -7.97 -7.75
CA ALA A 67 4.07 -6.96 -8.50
C ALA A 67 5.04 -7.62 -9.49
N ASP A 68 4.99 -7.15 -10.73
CA ASP A 68 5.95 -7.49 -11.78
C ASP A 68 6.98 -6.36 -11.86
N ASP A 69 8.25 -6.71 -11.99
CA ASP A 69 9.40 -5.80 -12.07
C ASP A 69 9.66 -5.30 -13.50
N THR A 70 8.86 -5.73 -14.47
CA THR A 70 8.92 -5.24 -15.85
C THR A 70 8.59 -3.75 -15.94
N VAL A 71 9.56 -2.96 -16.40
CA VAL A 71 9.32 -1.57 -16.79
C VAL A 71 8.49 -1.59 -18.05
N LEU A 72 7.24 -1.11 -17.97
CA LEU A 72 6.31 -1.13 -19.08
C LEU A 72 6.88 -0.30 -20.24
N ARG A 73 6.92 -0.84 -21.46
CA ARG A 73 7.36 -0.13 -22.70
C ARG A 73 6.68 1.23 -22.90
N ALA A 74 5.52 1.47 -22.28
CA ALA A 74 4.83 2.75 -22.27
C ALA A 74 5.62 3.86 -21.53
N TYR A 75 6.36 3.53 -20.47
CA TYR A 75 7.26 4.47 -19.78
C TYR A 75 8.49 4.80 -20.63
N GLU A 76 9.08 3.79 -21.28
CA GLU A 76 10.17 3.99 -22.24
C GLU A 76 9.74 4.83 -23.44
N ALA A 77 8.54 4.59 -23.98
CA ALA A 77 7.99 5.32 -25.11
C ALA A 77 7.58 6.77 -24.78
N SER A 78 7.36 7.09 -23.51
CA SER A 78 7.03 8.45 -23.04
C SER A 78 8.25 9.25 -22.59
N GLY A 79 9.46 8.69 -22.70
CA GLY A 79 10.73 9.36 -22.39
C GLY A 79 11.04 9.46 -20.89
N ILE A 80 10.34 8.68 -20.05
CA ILE A 80 10.51 8.69 -18.59
C ILE A 80 11.49 7.55 -18.22
N GLN A 81 12.60 7.89 -17.57
CA GLN A 81 13.56 6.89 -17.10
C GLN A 81 13.13 6.34 -15.74
N VAL A 82 12.28 5.32 -15.74
CA VAL A 82 11.85 4.63 -14.51
C VAL A 82 12.79 3.47 -14.23
N SER A 83 13.37 3.43 -13.03
CA SER A 83 14.15 2.29 -12.56
C SER A 83 13.25 1.10 -12.18
N ALA A 84 13.79 -0.12 -12.18
CA ALA A 84 13.02 -1.32 -11.81
C ALA A 84 12.40 -1.21 -10.40
N GLY A 85 13.08 -0.55 -9.46
CA GLY A 85 12.56 -0.34 -8.10
C GLY A 85 11.36 0.61 -8.05
N GLU A 86 11.34 1.64 -8.88
CA GLU A 86 10.22 2.59 -8.98
C GLU A 86 9.00 1.96 -9.67
N SER A 87 9.23 1.10 -10.67
CA SER A 87 8.18 0.31 -11.32
C SER A 87 7.53 -0.66 -10.32
N LEU A 88 8.35 -1.38 -9.55
CA LEU A 88 7.87 -2.32 -8.53
C LEU A 88 7.13 -1.59 -7.41
N PHE A 89 7.56 -0.39 -7.03
CA PHE A 89 6.83 0.42 -6.05
C PHE A 89 5.44 0.85 -6.54
N ALA A 90 5.35 1.28 -7.80
CA ALA A 90 4.07 1.65 -8.41
C ALA A 90 3.14 0.44 -8.55
N GLY A 91 3.64 -0.69 -9.09
CA GLY A 91 2.87 -1.92 -9.28
C GLY A 91 2.46 -2.57 -7.95
N GLY A 92 3.40 -2.73 -7.02
CA GLY A 92 3.15 -3.27 -5.69
C GLY A 92 2.21 -2.39 -4.87
N GLY A 93 2.36 -1.05 -4.95
CA GLY A 93 1.45 -0.10 -4.31
C GLY A 93 0.02 -0.21 -4.84
N LEU A 94 -0.17 -0.37 -6.15
CA LEU A 94 -1.48 -0.57 -6.78
C LEU A 94 -2.16 -1.85 -6.28
N TYR A 95 -1.47 -2.99 -6.31
CA TYR A 95 -2.01 -4.24 -5.79
C TYR A 95 -2.33 -4.15 -4.29
N PHE A 96 -1.47 -3.48 -3.53
CA PHE A 96 -1.69 -3.29 -2.10
C PHE A 96 -2.99 -2.53 -1.81
N VAL A 97 -3.24 -1.44 -2.53
CA VAL A 97 -4.48 -0.68 -2.42
C VAL A 97 -5.69 -1.51 -2.88
N TYR A 98 -5.57 -2.25 -3.98
CA TYR A 98 -6.67 -3.10 -4.46
C TYR A 98 -7.05 -4.21 -3.49
N LEU A 99 -6.07 -4.87 -2.87
CA LEU A 99 -6.34 -5.92 -1.88
C LEU A 99 -6.96 -5.36 -0.61
N LEU A 100 -6.42 -4.25 -0.08
CA LEU A 100 -6.99 -3.60 1.11
C LEU A 100 -8.39 -3.03 0.84
N GLY A 101 -8.59 -2.39 -0.32
CA GLY A 101 -9.89 -1.87 -0.75
C GLY A 101 -10.91 -2.99 -0.93
N GLY A 102 -10.53 -4.08 -1.60
CA GLY A 102 -11.37 -5.26 -1.78
C GLY A 102 -11.78 -5.91 -0.45
N LEU A 103 -10.83 -6.08 0.48
CA LEU A 103 -11.12 -6.57 1.83
C LEU A 103 -12.06 -5.63 2.60
N SER A 104 -11.91 -4.32 2.43
CA SER A 104 -12.79 -3.34 3.06
C SER A 104 -14.23 -3.47 2.54
N VAL A 105 -14.41 -3.57 1.22
CA VAL A 105 -15.74 -3.82 0.64
C VAL A 105 -16.32 -5.15 1.13
N LEU A 106 -15.51 -6.21 1.15
CA LEU A 106 -15.96 -7.54 1.58
C LEU A 106 -16.39 -7.56 3.04
N THR A 107 -15.65 -6.89 3.93
CA THR A 107 -16.02 -6.82 5.35
C THR A 107 -17.32 -6.05 5.57
N ILE A 108 -17.57 -4.98 4.81
CA ILE A 108 -18.85 -4.25 4.82
C ILE A 108 -19.99 -5.17 4.38
N VAL A 109 -19.86 -5.83 3.22
CA VAL A 109 -20.90 -6.72 2.69
C VAL A 109 -21.23 -7.86 3.67
N VAL A 110 -20.21 -8.47 4.27
CA VAL A 110 -20.41 -9.54 5.28
C VAL A 110 -21.09 -9.00 6.53
N ALA A 111 -20.76 -7.79 6.98
CA ALA A 111 -21.39 -7.17 8.14
C ALA A 111 -22.88 -6.89 7.89
N GLU A 112 -23.23 -6.36 6.72
CA GLU A 112 -24.62 -6.10 6.32
C GLU A 112 -25.45 -7.39 6.25
N ILE A 113 -24.94 -8.46 5.61
CA ILE A 113 -25.64 -9.74 5.53
C ILE A 113 -25.90 -10.31 6.94
N ARG A 114 -24.90 -10.27 7.82
CA ARG A 114 -25.06 -10.73 9.21
C ARG A 114 -26.03 -9.87 10.01
N GLY A 115 -26.12 -8.58 9.70
CA GLY A 115 -27.10 -7.66 10.29
C GLY A 115 -28.52 -8.01 9.89
N VAL A 116 -28.76 -8.35 8.63
CA VAL A 116 -30.09 -8.74 8.10
C VAL A 116 -30.52 -10.14 8.58
N LEU A 117 -29.57 -11.04 8.81
CA LEU A 117 -29.84 -12.39 9.31
C LEU A 117 -30.08 -12.46 10.84
N LYS A 118 -29.84 -11.36 11.56
CA LYS A 118 -30.11 -11.22 12.99
C LYS A 118 -31.49 -10.61 13.23
#